data_AF-A0A2S2P3W5-F1
#
_entry.id   AF-A0A2S2P3W5-F1
#
_cell.length_a   1.000
_cell.length_b   1.000
_cell.length_c   1.000
_cell.angle_alpha   90.00
_cell.angle_beta   90.00
_cell.angle_gamma   90.00
#
_symmetry.space_group_name_H-M   'P 1'
#
loop_
_entity.id
_entity.type
_entity.pdbx_description
1 polymer ?
#
loop_
_entity_poly.entity_id
_entity_poly.type
_entity_poly.pdbx_seq_one_letter_code
_entity_poly.pdbx_strand_id
1 'polypeptide(L)'
;MEFNFNIGNVATNEVLKINNKLTVEGHEENDDLINIMKLIIDEMGKASAVSQELKLPITSANRLVNSDHVIYMMTEHNTPEHFAVVGFLKMGWKKLFLYDKLASRSEARVYCLLDFYIHECRQRKGYGIRLMECMLQDVGLKAKHLAIDKPTNKLSQFMWKHYQLSKMVNQGNNFVIYEEFFHTASEEKNKHDRTGNRAEAYKSQPMFGRHGAHKHHDSMGEIVQGEGDAAFVKFKYNHDTNFVDNQFKEVNPHPE
;
A
#
# COMPACT_ATOMS: atom_id res chain seq x y z
N MET A 1 -3.93 16.98 -3.11
CA MET A 1 -5.40 17.06 -3.17
C MET A 1 -5.88 17.83 -1.97
N GLU A 2 -6.59 18.93 -2.20
CA GLU A 2 -7.13 19.76 -1.11
C GLU A 2 -8.49 19.24 -0.67
N PHE A 3 -8.75 19.36 0.62
CA PHE A 3 -10.02 18.99 1.20
C PHE A 3 -10.51 20.04 2.20
N ASN A 4 -11.81 20.30 2.19
CA ASN A 4 -12.45 21.34 3.00
C ASN A 4 -12.98 20.76 4.31
N PHE A 5 -12.10 20.23 5.15
CA PHE A 5 -12.43 19.79 6.50
C PHE A 5 -11.27 20.04 7.47
N ASN A 6 -11.61 20.25 8.74
CA ASN A 6 -10.64 20.51 9.79
C ASN A 6 -10.23 19.19 10.47
N ILE A 7 -9.03 18.70 10.17
CA ILE A 7 -8.37 17.56 10.85
C ILE A 7 -7.23 18.07 11.76
N GLY A 8 -7.17 19.38 12.04
CA GLY A 8 -6.04 20.02 12.74
C GLY A 8 -5.70 19.41 14.10
N ASN A 9 -6.68 18.79 14.78
CA ASN A 9 -6.48 18.14 16.08
C ASN A 9 -5.89 16.72 15.99
N VAL A 10 -5.90 16.11 14.80
CA VAL A 10 -5.52 14.70 14.58
C VAL A 10 -4.23 14.59 13.76
N ALA A 11 -4.00 15.54 12.85
CA ALA A 11 -2.80 15.61 12.03
C ALA A 11 -1.70 16.48 12.67
N THR A 12 -1.35 16.17 13.93
CA THR A 12 -0.19 16.79 14.59
C THR A 12 1.12 16.33 13.96
N ASN A 13 1.12 15.15 13.33
CA ASN A 13 2.24 14.57 12.60
C ASN A 13 2.01 14.74 11.09
N GLU A 14 3.08 15.07 10.37
CA GLU A 14 3.07 15.21 8.90
C GLU A 14 2.68 13.90 8.17
N VAL A 15 2.85 12.76 8.84
CA VAL A 15 2.44 11.45 8.34
C VAL A 15 1.49 10.79 9.34
N LEU A 16 0.30 10.45 8.85
CA LEU A 16 -0.74 9.72 9.56
C LEU A 16 -0.63 8.23 9.23
N LYS A 17 -0.68 7.37 10.25
CA LYS A 17 -0.77 5.92 10.10
C LYS A 17 -2.21 5.48 10.31
N ILE A 18 -2.80 4.88 9.28
CA ILE A 18 -4.21 4.47 9.24
C ILE A 18 -4.27 2.97 9.00
N ASN A 19 -4.95 2.25 9.90
CA ASN A 19 -5.14 0.81 9.82
C ASN A 19 -6.60 0.49 9.39
N ASN A 20 -7.00 -0.77 9.56
CA ASN A 20 -8.34 -1.25 9.23
C ASN A 20 -9.48 -0.63 10.07
N LYS A 21 -9.19 0.08 11.17
CA LYS A 21 -10.19 0.86 11.92
C LYS A 21 -10.55 2.18 11.25
N LEU A 22 -9.79 2.61 10.22
CA LEU A 22 -9.99 3.88 9.51
C LEU A 22 -9.82 5.13 10.39
N THR A 23 -9.08 5.00 11.48
CA THR A 23 -8.81 6.08 12.43
C THR A 23 -7.30 6.28 12.53
N VAL A 24 -6.89 7.43 13.06
CA VAL A 24 -5.53 7.65 13.54
C VAL A 24 -5.44 7.12 14.97
N GLU A 25 -4.26 6.61 15.36
CA GLU A 25 -4.01 6.12 16.72
C GLU A 25 -4.42 7.19 17.76
N GLY A 26 -5.30 6.81 18.70
CA GLY A 26 -5.81 7.70 19.76
C GLY A 26 -7.15 8.39 19.49
N HIS A 27 -7.73 8.26 18.29
CA HIS A 27 -9.02 8.87 17.92
C HIS A 27 -10.05 7.83 17.45
N GLU A 28 -10.07 6.65 18.09
CA GLU A 28 -10.85 5.51 17.61
C GLU A 28 -12.38 5.68 17.70
N GLU A 29 -12.87 6.59 18.55
CA GLU A 29 -14.30 6.77 18.87
C GLU A 29 -14.94 7.94 18.11
N ASN A 30 -14.24 8.58 17.16
CA ASN A 30 -14.77 9.72 16.43
C ASN A 30 -15.34 9.29 15.06
N ASP A 31 -16.65 9.03 15.02
CA ASP A 31 -17.36 8.60 13.81
C ASP A 31 -17.26 9.60 12.65
N ASP A 32 -17.24 10.90 12.94
CA ASP A 32 -17.09 11.93 11.92
C ASP A 32 -15.71 11.86 11.26
N LEU A 33 -14.66 11.68 12.06
CA LEU A 33 -13.29 11.49 11.57
C LEU A 33 -13.17 10.22 10.72
N ILE A 34 -13.81 9.12 11.12
CA ILE A 34 -13.84 7.88 10.35
C ILE A 34 -14.45 8.12 8.97
N ASN A 35 -15.59 8.82 8.91
CA ASN A 35 -16.26 9.11 7.65
C ASN A 35 -15.44 10.03 6.74
N ILE A 36 -14.75 11.02 7.32
CA ILE A 36 -13.81 11.87 6.59
C ILE A 36 -12.64 11.05 6.04
N MET A 37 -12.05 10.17 6.86
CA MET A 37 -10.94 9.31 6.43
C MET A 37 -11.35 8.33 5.33
N LYS A 38 -12.56 7.77 5.39
CA LYS A 38 -13.12 6.93 4.31
C LYS A 38 -13.07 7.67 2.97
N LEU A 39 -13.61 8.89 2.95
CA LEU A 39 -13.66 9.72 1.76
C LEU A 39 -12.26 10.03 1.23
N ILE A 40 -11.33 10.41 2.09
CA ILE A 40 -9.95 10.70 1.69
C ILE A 40 -9.30 9.48 1.03
N ILE A 41 -9.42 8.31 1.66
CA ILE A 41 -8.79 7.07 1.15
C ILE A 41 -9.37 6.70 -0.21
N ASP A 42 -10.68 6.85 -0.39
CA ASP A 42 -11.35 6.53 -1.66
C ASP A 42 -10.91 7.49 -2.77
N GLU A 43 -10.87 8.80 -2.51
CA GLU A 43 -10.44 9.79 -3.51
C GLU A 43 -8.95 9.66 -3.86
N MET A 44 -8.10 9.47 -2.86
CA MET A 44 -6.67 9.23 -3.08
C MET A 44 -6.44 7.89 -3.81
N GLY A 45 -7.24 6.87 -3.51
CA GLY A 45 -7.21 5.57 -4.17
C GLY A 45 -7.60 5.65 -5.66
N LYS A 46 -8.61 6.44 -6.00
CA LYS A 46 -8.98 6.77 -7.40
C LYS A 46 -7.85 7.51 -8.11
N ALA A 47 -7.29 8.55 -7.49
CA ALA A 47 -6.20 9.32 -8.07
C ALA A 47 -4.96 8.45 -8.32
N SER A 48 -4.63 7.54 -7.38
CA SER A 48 -3.58 6.53 -7.56
C SER A 48 -3.86 5.64 -8.78
N ALA A 49 -5.11 5.13 -8.91
CA ALA A 49 -5.52 4.27 -10.01
C ALA A 49 -5.35 4.95 -11.37
N VAL A 50 -5.78 6.21 -11.49
CA VAL A 50 -5.61 7.02 -12.71
C VAL A 50 -4.14 7.18 -13.04
N SER A 51 -3.31 7.53 -12.05
CA SER A 51 -1.86 7.74 -12.28
C SER A 51 -1.09 6.49 -12.69
N GLN A 52 -1.66 5.31 -12.42
CA GLN A 52 -1.12 3.99 -12.73
C GLN A 52 -1.85 3.31 -13.91
N GLU A 53 -2.79 4.02 -14.55
CA GLU A 53 -3.59 3.52 -15.68
C GLU A 53 -4.38 2.23 -15.34
N LEU A 54 -4.85 2.13 -14.10
CA LEU A 54 -5.65 1.00 -13.61
C LEU A 54 -7.14 1.23 -13.87
N LYS A 55 -7.85 0.17 -14.26
CA LYS A 55 -9.31 0.23 -14.49
C LYS A 55 -10.12 0.50 -13.22
N LEU A 56 -9.65 -0.01 -12.09
CA LEU A 56 -10.32 0.10 -10.79
C LEU A 56 -9.31 0.46 -9.71
N PRO A 57 -9.70 1.25 -8.69
CA PRO A 57 -8.84 1.53 -7.56
C PRO A 57 -8.53 0.27 -6.75
N ILE A 58 -7.23 0.05 -6.53
CA ILE A 58 -6.71 -1.04 -5.68
C ILE A 58 -6.67 -0.66 -4.20
N THR A 59 -6.90 0.62 -3.90
CA THR A 59 -6.96 1.18 -2.55
C THR A 59 -8.31 1.87 -2.38
N SER A 60 -9.04 1.48 -1.33
CA SER A 60 -10.31 2.08 -0.92
C SER A 60 -10.53 1.79 0.56
N ALA A 61 -11.37 2.57 1.22
CA ALA A 61 -11.68 2.39 2.62
C ALA A 61 -12.31 1.01 2.89
N ASN A 62 -13.23 0.58 2.01
CA ASN A 62 -13.83 -0.75 2.09
C ASN A 62 -12.79 -1.88 1.97
N ARG A 63 -11.79 -1.74 1.08
CA ARG A 63 -10.70 -2.72 0.97
C ARG A 63 -9.82 -2.71 2.22
N LEU A 64 -9.56 -1.54 2.81
CA LEU A 64 -8.72 -1.39 3.98
C LEU A 64 -9.33 -2.04 5.23
N VAL A 65 -10.63 -1.80 5.51
CA VAL A 65 -11.36 -2.40 6.65
C VAL A 65 -11.32 -3.92 6.60
N ASN A 66 -11.43 -4.50 5.40
CA ASN A 66 -11.45 -5.95 5.19
C ASN A 66 -10.04 -6.55 5.01
N SER A 67 -9.00 -5.87 5.49
CA SER A 67 -7.61 -6.29 5.33
C SER A 67 -6.76 -6.02 6.58
N ASP A 68 -5.55 -6.56 6.62
CA ASP A 68 -4.50 -6.20 7.59
C ASP A 68 -3.53 -5.15 7.02
N HIS A 69 -3.98 -4.36 6.03
CA HIS A 69 -3.16 -3.34 5.39
C HIS A 69 -3.07 -2.09 6.26
N VAL A 70 -2.00 -1.34 6.05
CA VAL A 70 -1.73 -0.07 6.71
C VAL A 70 -1.45 0.97 5.64
N ILE A 71 -2.05 2.14 5.78
CA ILE A 71 -1.79 3.31 4.94
C ILE A 71 -0.99 4.32 5.75
N TYR A 72 0.16 4.73 5.24
CA TYR A 72 0.87 5.92 5.67
C TYR A 72 0.46 7.06 4.75
N MET A 73 -0.22 8.06 5.29
CA MET A 73 -0.76 9.19 4.55
C MET A 73 -0.05 10.47 4.94
N MET A 74 0.52 11.17 3.95
CA MET A 74 1.23 12.42 4.18
C MET A 74 0.32 13.61 3.94
N THR A 75 0.38 14.57 4.85
CA THR A 75 -0.53 15.70 4.90
C THR A 75 0.24 17.00 5.06
N GLU A 76 -0.27 18.07 4.45
CA GLU A 76 0.28 19.43 4.53
C GLU A 76 -0.83 20.35 5.04
N HIS A 77 -0.54 21.14 6.07
CA HIS A 77 -1.43 22.15 6.61
C HIS A 77 -1.07 23.49 6.01
N ASN A 78 -1.87 23.96 5.05
CA ASN A 78 -1.66 25.28 4.45
C ASN A 78 -2.23 26.37 5.35
N THR A 79 -3.39 26.12 5.97
CA THR A 79 -4.04 26.98 6.96
C THR A 79 -4.80 26.10 7.99
N PRO A 80 -5.26 26.64 9.15
CA PRO A 80 -6.03 25.86 10.12
C PRO A 80 -7.33 25.25 9.55
N GLU A 81 -7.88 25.85 8.50
CA GLU A 81 -9.12 25.42 7.86
C GLU A 81 -8.89 24.57 6.58
N HIS A 82 -7.70 24.63 6.00
CA HIS A 82 -7.40 24.00 4.71
C HIS A 82 -6.27 22.98 4.86
N PHE A 83 -6.66 21.72 4.69
CA PHE A 83 -5.79 20.57 4.76
C PHE A 83 -5.59 19.99 3.35
N ALA A 84 -4.36 19.64 3.03
CA ALA A 84 -4.03 19.00 1.76
C ALA A 84 -3.39 17.63 2.00
N VAL A 85 -3.88 16.61 1.30
CA VAL A 85 -3.21 15.31 1.23
C VAL A 85 -2.17 15.36 0.11
N VAL A 86 -0.92 15.09 0.47
CA VAL A 86 0.22 15.09 -0.44
C VAL A 86 0.31 13.75 -1.18
N GLY A 87 0.05 12.65 -0.48
CA GLY A 87 0.17 11.31 -1.02
C GLY A 87 0.02 10.24 0.06
N PHE A 88 0.08 8.98 -0.36
CA PHE A 88 0.01 7.86 0.56
C PHE A 88 0.87 6.67 0.09
N LEU A 89 1.12 5.79 1.04
CA LEU A 89 1.86 4.54 0.88
C LEU A 89 1.07 3.43 1.57
N LYS A 90 0.61 2.43 0.81
CA LYS A 90 -0.13 1.28 1.35
C LYS A 90 0.80 0.07 1.48
N MET A 91 0.85 -0.47 2.69
CA MET A 91 1.63 -1.64 3.04
C MET A 91 0.73 -2.77 3.52
N GLY A 92 1.20 -4.02 3.45
CA GLY A 92 0.49 -5.14 4.05
C GLY A 92 1.31 -6.42 4.05
N TRP A 93 1.02 -7.31 5.00
CA TRP A 93 1.67 -8.62 5.03
C TRP A 93 1.05 -9.55 4.00
N LYS A 94 1.90 -10.25 3.22
CA LYS A 94 1.45 -11.28 2.28
C LYS A 94 2.23 -12.56 2.48
N LYS A 95 1.52 -13.68 2.38
CA LYS A 95 2.14 -15.00 2.29
C LYS A 95 2.47 -15.26 0.83
N LEU A 96 3.75 -15.25 0.49
CA LEU A 96 4.24 -15.41 -0.87
C LEU A 96 5.13 -16.65 -0.98
N PHE A 97 5.12 -17.26 -2.15
CA PHE A 97 6.17 -18.19 -2.55
C PHE A 97 7.25 -17.40 -3.27
N LEU A 98 8.46 -17.42 -2.72
CA LEU A 98 9.60 -16.70 -3.25
C LEU A 98 10.65 -17.68 -3.78
N TYR A 99 11.24 -17.31 -4.91
CA TYR A 99 12.36 -17.99 -5.54
C TYR A 99 13.65 -17.24 -5.21
N ASP A 100 14.61 -17.95 -4.64
CA ASP A 100 15.95 -17.43 -4.43
C ASP A 100 16.80 -17.51 -5.72
N LYS A 101 18.05 -17.04 -5.65
CA LYS A 101 18.98 -17.09 -6.78
C LYS A 101 19.35 -18.51 -7.22
N LEU A 102 19.16 -19.49 -6.35
CA LEU A 102 19.41 -20.90 -6.63
C LEU A 102 18.15 -21.60 -7.17
N ALA A 103 17.11 -20.81 -7.51
CA ALA A 103 15.79 -21.26 -7.94
C ALA A 103 15.07 -22.15 -6.90
N SER A 104 15.50 -22.09 -5.64
CA SER A 104 14.81 -22.76 -4.54
C SER A 104 13.57 -21.97 -4.17
N ARG A 105 12.43 -22.66 -4.11
CA ARG A 105 11.15 -22.10 -3.73
C ARG A 105 10.94 -22.22 -2.23
N SER A 106 10.64 -21.11 -1.58
CA SER A 106 10.30 -21.08 -0.16
C SER A 106 9.02 -20.27 0.07
N GLU A 107 8.21 -20.70 1.04
CA GLU A 107 7.06 -19.93 1.48
C GLU A 107 7.48 -18.99 2.60
N ALA A 108 7.12 -17.71 2.49
CA ALA A 108 7.45 -16.69 3.48
C ALA A 108 6.30 -15.68 3.63
N ARG A 109 6.09 -15.21 4.86
CA ARG A 109 5.28 -14.03 5.12
C ARG A 109 6.18 -12.81 5.04
N VAL A 110 5.89 -11.90 4.12
CA VAL A 110 6.72 -10.73 3.82
C VAL A 110 5.89 -9.46 3.83
N TYR A 111 6.53 -8.35 4.15
CA TYR A 111 5.87 -7.04 4.18
C TYR A 111 5.95 -6.41 2.80
N CYS A 112 4.78 -6.18 2.20
CA CYS A 112 4.66 -5.78 0.82
C CYS A 112 4.29 -4.33 0.67
N LEU A 113 4.93 -3.67 -0.30
CA LEU A 113 4.45 -2.41 -0.86
C LEU A 113 3.35 -2.72 -1.88
N LEU A 114 2.13 -2.27 -1.58
CA LEU A 114 0.92 -2.64 -2.32
C LEU A 114 0.34 -1.49 -3.15
N ASP A 115 0.60 -0.25 -2.75
CA ASP A 115 0.22 0.94 -3.52
C ASP A 115 1.09 2.12 -3.07
N PHE A 116 1.50 2.97 -3.99
CA PHE A 116 2.30 4.15 -3.67
C PHE A 116 1.98 5.30 -4.61
N TYR A 117 1.51 6.40 -4.05
CA TYR A 117 1.08 7.53 -4.83
C TYR A 117 1.39 8.84 -4.13
N ILE A 118 1.98 9.76 -4.90
CA ILE A 118 2.16 11.16 -4.53
C ILE A 118 1.43 11.99 -5.57
N HIS A 119 0.60 12.92 -5.13
CA HIS A 119 -0.16 13.81 -5.99
C HIS A 119 0.75 14.52 -7.00
N GLU A 120 0.31 14.67 -8.24
CA GLU A 120 1.11 15.07 -9.41
C GLU A 120 1.83 16.40 -9.16
N CYS A 121 1.11 17.42 -8.68
CA CYS A 121 1.65 18.74 -8.34
C CYS A 121 2.68 18.75 -7.19
N ARG A 122 2.83 17.62 -6.48
CA ARG A 122 3.75 17.42 -5.36
C ARG A 122 4.86 16.41 -5.69
N GLN A 123 4.83 15.76 -6.85
CA GLN A 123 5.89 14.84 -7.26
C GLN A 123 7.24 15.55 -7.40
N ARG A 124 8.33 14.80 -7.24
CA ARG A 124 9.74 15.25 -7.37
C ARG A 124 10.19 16.33 -6.37
N LYS A 125 9.40 16.62 -5.33
CA LYS A 125 9.75 17.54 -4.22
C LYS A 125 10.30 16.85 -2.95
N GLY A 126 10.55 15.54 -3.00
CA GLY A 126 11.09 14.77 -1.87
C GLY A 126 10.04 14.16 -0.92
N TYR A 127 8.74 14.43 -1.09
CA TYR A 127 7.70 13.82 -0.26
C TYR A 127 7.68 12.28 -0.32
N GLY A 128 7.93 11.69 -1.50
CA GLY A 128 7.96 10.24 -1.65
C GLY A 128 9.04 9.55 -0.82
N ILE A 129 10.24 10.13 -0.73
CA ILE A 129 11.32 9.57 0.11
C ILE A 129 11.02 9.75 1.59
N ARG A 130 10.49 10.91 1.99
CA ARG A 130 10.08 11.16 3.38
C ARG A 130 9.02 10.17 3.86
N LEU A 131 8.03 9.88 3.01
CA LEU A 131 6.98 8.91 3.32
C LEU A 131 7.51 7.47 3.41
N MET A 132 8.38 7.07 2.49
CA MET A 132 9.02 5.76 2.51
C MET A 132 9.91 5.58 3.75
N GLU A 133 10.74 6.58 4.09
CA GLU A 133 11.60 6.55 5.28
C GLU A 133 10.79 6.47 6.57
N CYS A 134 9.70 7.23 6.68
CA CYS A 134 8.80 7.17 7.84
C CYS A 134 8.26 5.74 8.03
N MET A 135 7.78 5.10 6.95
CA MET A 135 7.31 3.72 7.00
C MET A 135 8.42 2.72 7.34
N LEU A 136 9.60 2.84 6.72
CA LEU A 136 10.72 1.93 6.97
C LEU A 136 11.20 2.02 8.43
N GLN A 137 11.24 3.22 9.00
CA GLN A 137 11.61 3.46 10.41
C GLN A 137 10.57 2.90 11.37
N ASP A 138 9.28 3.17 11.12
CA ASP A 138 8.17 2.66 11.96
C ASP A 138 8.15 1.12 11.99
N VAL A 139 8.42 0.46 10.86
CA VAL A 139 8.42 -1.01 10.75
C VAL A 139 9.76 -1.64 11.15
N GLY A 140 10.84 -0.86 11.19
CA GLY A 140 12.20 -1.36 11.41
C GLY A 140 12.73 -2.21 10.25
N LEU A 141 12.38 -1.84 9.01
CA LEU A 141 12.70 -2.58 7.79
C LEU A 141 13.71 -1.82 6.92
N LYS A 142 14.54 -2.54 6.16
CA LYS A 142 15.39 -1.94 5.11
C LYS A 142 14.67 -2.05 3.77
N ALA A 143 14.82 -1.05 2.90
CA ALA A 143 14.17 -1.03 1.57
C ALA A 143 14.44 -2.27 0.72
N LYS A 144 15.64 -2.87 0.84
CA LYS A 144 16.02 -4.11 0.13
C LYS A 144 15.19 -5.34 0.50
N HIS A 145 14.50 -5.30 1.64
CA HIS A 145 13.65 -6.37 2.17
C HIS A 145 12.18 -6.18 1.82
N LEU A 146 11.84 -5.22 0.98
CA LEU A 146 10.49 -5.03 0.49
C LEU A 146 10.20 -5.99 -0.67
N ALA A 147 9.00 -6.58 -0.62
CA ALA A 147 8.36 -7.14 -1.80
C ALA A 147 7.40 -6.09 -2.38
N ILE A 148 7.44 -5.88 -3.69
CA ILE A 148 6.63 -4.85 -4.36
C ILE A 148 5.62 -5.54 -5.28
N ASP A 149 4.33 -5.23 -5.10
CA ASP A 149 3.28 -5.66 -6.02
C ASP A 149 3.31 -4.78 -7.27
N LYS A 150 3.60 -5.38 -8.44
CA LYS A 150 3.63 -4.71 -9.76
C LYS A 150 4.29 -3.31 -9.75
N PRO A 151 5.62 -3.21 -9.63
CA PRO A 151 6.29 -1.92 -9.59
C PRO A 151 6.07 -1.10 -10.88
N THR A 152 5.67 0.16 -10.72
CA THR A 152 5.66 1.11 -11.85
C THR A 152 7.07 1.54 -12.22
N ASN A 153 7.28 1.98 -13.47
CA ASN A 153 8.59 2.51 -13.90
C ASN A 153 9.07 3.69 -13.03
N LYS A 154 8.14 4.54 -12.58
CA LYS A 154 8.44 5.66 -11.66
C LYS A 154 8.95 5.15 -10.32
N LEU A 155 8.32 4.12 -9.76
CA LEU A 155 8.75 3.50 -8.51
C LEU A 155 10.12 2.82 -8.68
N SER A 156 10.36 2.08 -9.77
CA SER A 156 11.66 1.46 -10.04
C SER A 156 12.80 2.49 -10.08
N GLN A 157 12.59 3.62 -10.77
CA GLN A 157 13.57 4.72 -10.80
C GLN A 157 13.76 5.37 -9.43
N PHE A 158 12.67 5.53 -8.67
CA PHE A 158 12.71 6.06 -7.31
C PHE A 158 13.56 5.19 -6.40
N MET A 159 13.36 3.86 -6.43
CA MET A 159 14.10 2.91 -5.61
C MET A 159 15.59 2.86 -5.98
N TRP A 160 15.91 2.93 -7.27
CA TRP A 160 17.30 3.03 -7.71
C TRP A 160 17.96 4.33 -7.23
N LYS A 161 17.30 5.48 -7.39
CA LYS A 161 17.84 6.78 -7.00
C LYS A 161 18.11 6.89 -5.50
N HIS A 162 17.18 6.43 -4.66
CA HIS A 162 17.23 6.67 -3.22
C HIS A 162 17.86 5.52 -2.43
N TYR A 163 17.73 4.29 -2.90
CA TYR A 163 18.20 3.10 -2.19
C TYR A 163 19.27 2.31 -2.93
N GLN A 164 19.66 2.74 -4.14
CA GLN A 164 20.64 2.06 -5.00
C GLN A 164 20.21 0.63 -5.38
N LEU A 165 18.89 0.38 -5.37
CA LEU A 165 18.30 -0.92 -5.69
C LEU A 165 17.87 -0.96 -7.16
N SER A 166 18.65 -1.66 -8.00
CA SER A 166 18.41 -1.75 -9.45
C SER A 166 17.95 -3.12 -9.91
N LYS A 167 18.46 -4.19 -9.29
CA LYS A 167 18.25 -5.55 -9.77
C LYS A 167 17.01 -6.17 -9.13
N MET A 168 15.92 -6.09 -9.88
CA MET A 168 14.63 -6.69 -9.55
C MET A 168 14.53 -8.13 -10.06
N VAL A 169 14.01 -9.02 -9.23
CA VAL A 169 13.75 -10.43 -9.55
C VAL A 169 12.24 -10.66 -9.52
N ASN A 170 11.67 -10.94 -10.70
CA ASN A 170 10.26 -11.29 -10.81
C ASN A 170 10.02 -12.69 -10.21
N GLN A 171 9.03 -12.79 -9.32
CA GLN A 171 8.73 -14.01 -8.58
C GLN A 171 7.67 -14.89 -9.26
N GLY A 172 7.19 -14.49 -10.45
CA GLY A 172 6.15 -15.20 -11.21
C GLY A 172 4.73 -15.03 -10.64
N ASN A 173 4.57 -14.29 -9.54
CA ASN A 173 3.28 -14.05 -8.87
C ASN A 173 2.91 -12.56 -8.83
N ASN A 174 3.29 -11.77 -9.85
CA ASN A 174 3.16 -10.30 -9.93
C ASN A 174 4.00 -9.50 -8.92
N PHE A 175 4.57 -10.16 -7.92
CA PHE A 175 5.51 -9.53 -7.00
C PHE A 175 6.93 -9.53 -7.55
N VAL A 176 7.64 -8.49 -7.16
CA VAL A 176 9.05 -8.30 -7.44
C VAL A 176 9.77 -8.09 -6.11
N ILE A 177 10.93 -8.72 -5.98
CA ILE A 177 11.86 -8.50 -4.87
C ILE A 177 13.20 -8.03 -5.43
N TYR A 178 14.05 -7.48 -4.58
CA TYR A 178 15.42 -7.16 -4.96
C TYR A 178 16.36 -8.35 -4.81
N GLU A 179 17.44 -8.35 -5.58
CA GLU A 179 18.46 -9.41 -5.52
C GLU A 179 19.05 -9.57 -4.10
N GLU A 180 19.13 -8.47 -3.36
CA GLU A 180 19.66 -8.39 -1.99
C GLU A 180 18.64 -8.78 -0.92
N PHE A 181 17.41 -9.14 -1.30
CA PHE A 181 16.33 -9.49 -0.38
C PHE A 181 16.74 -10.62 0.58
N PHE A 182 17.49 -11.61 0.10
CA PHE A 182 17.94 -12.75 0.92
C PHE A 182 19.30 -12.57 1.60
N HIS A 183 20.05 -11.49 1.29
CA HIS A 183 21.46 -11.34 1.73
C HIS A 183 21.67 -11.18 3.23
N THR A 184 20.59 -11.07 4.01
CA THR A 184 20.68 -10.78 5.45
C THR A 184 20.58 -12.04 6.31
N ALA A 185 20.20 -13.18 5.74
CA ALA A 185 20.14 -14.45 6.47
C ALA A 185 21.50 -15.16 6.58
N SER A 186 22.46 -14.83 5.72
CA SER A 186 23.75 -15.53 5.61
C SER A 186 24.92 -14.82 6.29
N GLU A 187 24.92 -13.48 6.37
CA GLU A 187 26.09 -12.72 6.83
C GLU A 187 26.11 -12.46 8.35
N GLU A 188 24.95 -12.49 9.02
CA GLU A 188 24.86 -12.24 10.47
C GLU A 188 25.15 -13.49 11.33
N LYS A 189 25.31 -14.67 10.74
CA LYS A 189 25.61 -15.91 11.48
C LYS A 189 27.04 -15.98 12.05
N ASN A 190 27.90 -15.00 11.77
CA ASN A 190 29.31 -14.99 12.20
C ASN A 190 29.66 -13.92 13.26
N LYS A 191 28.69 -13.29 13.91
CA LYS A 191 28.96 -12.47 15.10
C LYS A 191 28.06 -12.87 16.26
N HIS A 192 28.68 -13.39 17.30
CA HIS A 192 28.13 -13.49 18.64
C HIS A 192 27.43 -12.18 19.02
N ASP A 193 26.10 -12.19 19.22
CA ASP A 193 25.55 -11.61 20.44
C ASP A 193 24.11 -12.06 20.73
N ARG A 194 23.86 -12.25 22.03
CA ARG A 194 22.58 -12.63 22.62
C ARG A 194 21.76 -11.37 22.88
N THR A 195 21.01 -10.88 21.89
CA THR A 195 19.90 -9.94 22.15
C THR A 195 18.81 -10.16 21.10
N GLY A 196 17.68 -10.73 21.54
CA GLY A 196 16.52 -10.96 20.71
C GLY A 196 15.79 -9.66 20.41
N ASN A 197 16.08 -9.08 19.24
CA ASN A 197 15.20 -8.17 18.52
C ASN A 197 15.41 -8.42 17.03
N ARG A 198 14.76 -9.48 16.55
CA ARG A 198 14.83 -9.94 15.17
C ARG A 198 13.82 -9.11 14.36
N ALA A 199 14.30 -8.23 13.47
CA ALA A 199 13.44 -7.60 12.48
C ALA A 199 12.76 -8.69 11.64
N GLU A 200 11.44 -8.83 11.76
CA GLU A 200 10.65 -9.97 11.28
C GLU A 200 10.35 -9.93 9.77
N ALA A 201 11.25 -9.43 8.94
CA ALA A 201 11.02 -9.31 7.49
C ALA A 201 10.85 -10.68 6.79
N TYR A 202 11.40 -11.74 7.39
CA TYR A 202 11.44 -13.08 6.81
C TYR A 202 11.29 -14.15 7.90
N LYS A 203 10.16 -14.87 7.91
CA LYS A 203 9.94 -16.07 8.72
C LYS A 203 9.91 -17.29 7.81
N SER A 204 11.08 -17.87 7.54
CA SER A 204 11.14 -19.21 6.94
C SER A 204 10.68 -20.22 7.98
N GLN A 205 9.61 -20.97 7.72
CA GLN A 205 9.35 -22.17 8.51
C GLN A 205 10.38 -23.25 8.11
N PRO A 206 11.02 -23.95 9.07
CA PRO A 206 11.85 -25.10 8.76
C PRO A 206 10.96 -26.21 8.18
N MET A 207 11.35 -26.76 7.02
CA MET A 207 10.70 -27.92 6.43
C MET A 207 10.93 -29.14 7.32
N PHE A 208 9.90 -29.58 8.03
CA PHE A 208 9.80 -30.93 8.53
C PHE A 208 8.57 -31.59 7.91
N GLY A 209 8.79 -32.73 7.23
CA GLY A 209 7.74 -33.72 6.97
C GLY A 209 7.10 -33.68 5.59
N ARG A 210 7.50 -34.65 4.75
CA ARG A 210 6.76 -35.11 3.58
C ARG A 210 5.44 -35.76 4.01
N HIS A 211 4.31 -35.05 4.02
CA HIS A 211 2.99 -35.68 3.99
C HIS A 211 2.17 -35.08 2.85
N GLY A 212 1.82 -35.92 1.87
CA GLY A 212 0.85 -35.57 0.83
C GLY A 212 -0.55 -35.48 1.43
N ALA A 213 -1.32 -34.48 1.01
CA ALA A 213 -2.74 -34.37 1.33
C ALA A 213 -3.48 -33.65 0.19
N HIS A 214 -4.79 -33.92 0.14
CA HIS A 214 -5.63 -34.07 -1.04
C HIS A 214 -5.95 -32.80 -1.85
N LYS A 215 -6.14 -33.00 -3.16
CA LYS A 215 -6.77 -32.05 -4.08
C LYS A 215 -8.22 -31.81 -3.64
N HIS A 216 -8.54 -30.58 -3.27
CA HIS A 216 -9.92 -30.09 -3.40
C HIS A 216 -10.07 -29.49 -4.80
N HIS A 217 -11.01 -30.07 -5.53
CA HIS A 217 -11.52 -29.59 -6.79
C HIS A 217 -12.61 -28.58 -6.43
N ASP A 218 -12.51 -27.33 -6.85
CA ASP A 218 -13.68 -26.47 -6.97
C ASP A 218 -13.48 -25.54 -8.17
N SER A 219 -14.30 -25.79 -9.18
CA SER A 219 -14.34 -25.16 -10.50
C SER A 219 -15.15 -23.87 -10.50
N MET A 220 -14.78 -22.96 -11.40
CA MET A 220 -15.29 -21.60 -11.63
C MET A 220 -16.74 -21.52 -12.20
N GLY A 221 -17.74 -22.11 -11.54
CA GLY A 221 -19.14 -21.99 -11.98
C GLY A 221 -20.09 -21.92 -10.81
N GLU A 222 -21.08 -21.02 -10.89
CA GLU A 222 -22.10 -20.67 -9.87
C GLU A 222 -21.54 -19.66 -8.84
N ILE A 223 -21.86 -18.37 -8.91
CA ILE A 223 -23.18 -17.80 -8.61
C ILE A 223 -23.41 -16.54 -9.46
N VAL A 224 -24.54 -16.54 -10.16
CA VAL A 224 -25.17 -15.40 -10.85
C VAL A 224 -26.31 -14.88 -9.96
N GLN A 225 -26.55 -13.56 -10.05
CA GLN A 225 -27.73 -12.78 -9.61
C GLN A 225 -27.85 -12.31 -8.15
N GLY A 226 -28.08 -11.00 -8.02
CA GLY A 226 -28.51 -10.31 -6.80
C GLY A 226 -28.38 -8.79 -6.93
N GLU A 227 -29.41 -8.16 -7.50
CA GLU A 227 -29.60 -6.72 -7.72
C GLU A 227 -29.51 -5.87 -6.43
N GLY A 228 -29.19 -4.58 -6.60
CA GLY A 228 -29.28 -3.58 -5.55
C GLY A 228 -28.88 -2.18 -6.01
N ASP A 229 -29.75 -1.56 -6.82
CA ASP A 229 -29.69 -0.13 -7.15
C ASP A 229 -29.67 0.73 -5.87
N ALA A 230 -28.59 1.49 -5.68
CA ALA A 230 -28.55 2.58 -4.72
C ALA A 230 -28.20 3.87 -5.46
N ALA A 231 -29.22 4.72 -5.62
CA ALA A 231 -29.16 6.02 -6.27
C ALA A 231 -28.03 6.89 -5.70
N PHE A 232 -27.11 7.27 -6.59
CA PHE A 232 -25.98 8.15 -6.30
C PHE A 232 -26.48 9.60 -6.14
N VAL A 233 -26.53 10.10 -4.90
CA VAL A 233 -26.81 11.52 -4.63
C VAL A 233 -25.58 12.35 -5.00
N LYS A 234 -25.71 13.11 -6.08
CA LYS A 234 -24.67 13.97 -6.65
C LYS A 234 -24.50 15.24 -5.83
N PHE A 235 -23.52 15.29 -4.92
CA PHE A 235 -23.09 16.54 -4.27
C PHE A 235 -21.96 17.20 -5.08
N LYS A 236 -22.18 18.46 -5.47
CA LYS A 236 -21.25 19.29 -6.26
C LYS A 236 -20.07 19.73 -5.40
N TYR A 237 -18.84 19.40 -5.82
CA TYR A 237 -17.61 20.04 -5.34
C TYR A 237 -16.74 20.51 -6.54
N ASN A 238 -15.96 21.57 -6.32
CA ASN A 238 -15.35 22.41 -7.37
C ASN A 238 -14.14 21.77 -8.10
N HIS A 239 -13.86 22.39 -9.25
CA HIS A 239 -13.08 22.07 -10.46
C HIS A 239 -12.11 20.86 -10.57
N ASP A 240 -11.43 20.41 -9.51
CA ASP A 240 -10.37 19.38 -9.63
C ASP A 240 -10.89 17.93 -9.47
N THR A 241 -11.93 17.71 -8.66
CA THR A 241 -12.56 16.38 -8.55
C THR A 241 -13.30 16.01 -9.83
N ASN A 242 -13.90 17.00 -10.51
CA ASN A 242 -14.50 16.81 -11.83
C ASN A 242 -13.45 16.43 -12.88
N PHE A 243 -12.19 16.87 -12.75
CA PHE A 243 -11.13 16.45 -13.66
C PHE A 243 -10.79 14.97 -13.45
N VAL A 244 -10.61 14.53 -12.20
CA VAL A 244 -10.32 13.12 -11.88
C VAL A 244 -11.50 12.22 -12.25
N ASP A 245 -12.73 12.61 -11.94
CA ASP A 245 -13.94 11.85 -12.31
C ASP A 245 -14.16 11.82 -13.83
N ASN A 246 -13.89 12.92 -14.55
CA ASN A 246 -13.99 12.95 -16.01
C ASN A 246 -12.88 12.12 -16.65
N GLN A 247 -11.65 12.15 -16.15
CA GLN A 247 -10.56 11.31 -16.65
C GLN A 247 -10.84 9.83 -16.39
N PHE A 248 -11.42 9.50 -15.22
CA PHE A 248 -11.83 8.14 -14.90
C PHE A 248 -12.96 7.65 -15.83
N LYS A 249 -13.92 8.52 -16.18
CA LYS A 249 -15.00 8.22 -17.13
C LYS A 249 -14.56 8.20 -18.59
N GLU A 250 -13.57 9.01 -18.99
CA GLU A 250 -12.98 8.99 -20.33
C GLU A 250 -12.16 7.72 -20.56
N VAL A 251 -11.46 7.23 -19.52
CA VAL A 251 -10.70 5.97 -19.57
C VAL A 251 -11.63 4.74 -19.51
N ASN A 252 -12.81 4.85 -18.88
CA ASN A 252 -13.79 3.77 -18.79
C ASN A 252 -15.23 4.27 -19.09
N PRO A 253 -15.64 4.33 -20.37
CA PRO A 253 -16.97 4.85 -20.76
C PRO A 253 -18.16 3.95 -20.40
N HIS A 254 -17.92 2.70 -19.96
CA HIS A 254 -18.96 1.77 -19.53
C HIS A 254 -18.54 1.01 -18.27
N PRO A 255 -19.03 1.42 -17.08
CA PRO A 255 -19.12 0.54 -15.93
C PRO A 255 -20.49 -0.15 -15.99
N GLU A 256 -20.53 -1.34 -16.58
CA GLU A 256 -21.56 -2.35 -16.26
C GLU A 256 -21.01 -3.29 -15.19
#